data_AF-A0ABD0PEY9-F1
#
_entry.id   AF-A0ABD0PEY9-F1
#
_cell.length_a   1.000
_cell.length_b   1.000
_cell.length_c   1.000
_cell.angle_alpha   90.00
_cell.angle_beta   90.00
_cell.angle_gamma   90.00
#
_symmetry.space_group_name_H-M   'P 1'
#
loop_
_entity.id
_entity.type
_entity.pdbx_description
1 polymer ?
#
loop_
_entity_poly.entity_id
_entity_poly.type
_entity_poly.pdbx_seq_one_letter_code
_entity_poly.pdbx_strand_id
1 'polypeptide(L)' 'MYEKDNYMNSENLGIVFGPTLMRPPDQNTLTTLNDMRYQKLIVQLLIEHEDI' A
#
# COMPACT_ATOMS: atom_id res chain seq x y z
N MET A 1 -2.14 16.00 -6.71
CA MET A 1 -1.72 17.31 -7.28
C MET A 1 -0.20 17.44 -7.46
N TYR A 2 0.66 16.83 -6.62
CA TYR A 2 2.14 16.93 -6.72
C TYR A 2 2.83 15.77 -7.44
N GLU A 3 2.07 14.83 -7.99
CA GLU A 3 2.60 13.60 -8.61
C GLU A 3 3.59 13.88 -9.75
N LYS A 4 3.41 14.97 -10.52
CA LYS A 4 4.33 15.33 -11.61
C LYS A 4 5.69 15.83 -11.12
N ASP A 5 5.77 16.34 -9.90
CA ASP A 5 7.01 16.90 -9.34
C ASP A 5 7.75 15.87 -8.48
N ASN A 6 7.01 15.04 -7.73
CA ASN A 6 7.57 14.05 -6.81
C ASN A 6 7.55 12.60 -7.34
N TYR A 7 6.83 12.34 -8.44
CA TYR A 7 6.66 11.02 -9.05
C TYR A 7 5.97 9.98 -8.15
N MET A 8 5.22 10.43 -7.15
CA MET A 8 4.53 9.58 -6.17
C MET A 8 3.01 9.61 -6.41
N ASN A 9 2.53 8.63 -7.16
CA ASN A 9 1.10 8.33 -7.28
C ASN A 9 0.62 7.44 -6.10
N SER A 10 -0.69 7.22 -6.01
CA SER A 10 -1.31 6.39 -4.96
C SER A 10 -0.73 4.98 -4.89
N GLU A 11 -0.47 4.36 -6.06
CA GLU A 11 0.15 3.04 -6.14
C GLU A 11 1.58 3.02 -5.58
N ASN A 12 2.43 3.99 -5.95
CA ASN A 12 3.80 4.13 -5.48
C ASN A 12 3.85 4.32 -3.97
N LEU A 13 2.95 5.14 -3.43
CA LEU A 13 2.81 5.34 -1.99
C LEU A 13 2.30 4.08 -1.30
N GLY A 14 1.38 3.33 -1.91
CA GLY A 14 0.91 2.04 -1.42
C GLY A 14 2.04 1.01 -1.28
N ILE A 15 2.99 0.97 -2.23
CA ILE A 15 4.17 0.09 -2.15
C ILE A 15 5.05 0.43 -0.94
N VAL A 16 5.27 1.73 -0.67
CA VAL A 16 6.13 2.19 0.44
C VAL A 16 5.45 1.98 1.80
N PHE A 17 4.18 2.36 1.90
CA PHE A 17 3.47 2.41 3.17
C PHE A 17 2.75 1.11 3.52
N GLY A 18 2.34 0.30 2.53
CA GLY A 18 1.66 -0.98 2.77
C GLY A 18 2.36 -1.86 3.82
N PRO A 19 3.64 -2.20 3.62
CA PRO A 19 4.41 -3.00 4.60
C PRO A 19 4.69 -2.27 5.93
N THR A 20 4.64 -0.94 5.95
CA THR A 20 4.96 -0.14 7.14
C THR A 20 3.75 0.02 8.06
N LEU A 21 2.56 0.19 7.48
CA LEU A 21 1.31 0.42 8.20
C LEU A 21 0.63 -0.89 8.60
N MET A 22 0.95 -2.00 7.93
CA MET A 22 0.31 -3.30 8.14
C MET A 22 1.35 -4.38 8.42
N ARG A 23 1.10 -5.20 9.43
CA ARG A 23 1.95 -6.34 9.79
C ARG A 23 1.19 -7.64 9.50
N PRO A 24 1.76 -8.59 8.75
CA PRO A 24 1.17 -9.91 8.58
C PRO A 24 0.94 -10.56 9.96
N PRO A 25 -0.21 -11.22 10.18
CA PRO A 25 -0.48 -11.89 11.45
C PRO A 25 0.35 -13.18 11.61
N ASP A 26 0.83 -13.75 10.50
CA ASP A 26 1.53 -15.03 10.45
C ASP A 26 2.85 -14.92 9.67
N GLN A 27 3.82 -15.80 9.96
CA GLN A 27 5.12 -15.86 9.30
C GLN A 27 5.16 -16.85 8.13
N ASN A 28 4.02 -17.47 7.78
CA ASN A 28 3.93 -18.34 6.62
C ASN A 28 4.25 -17.54 5.33
N THR A 29 5.38 -17.86 4.71
CA THR A 29 5.93 -17.13 3.57
C THR A 29 4.98 -17.03 2.38
N LEU A 30 4.16 -18.06 2.10
CA LEU A 30 3.19 -18.02 1.00
C LEU A 30 2.02 -17.10 1.29
N THR A 31 1.51 -17.12 2.53
CA THR A 31 0.44 -16.21 2.97
C THR A 31 0.95 -14.77 2.98
N THR A 32 2.17 -14.54 3.48
CA THR A 32 2.82 -13.23 3.52
C THR A 32 2.98 -12.61 2.13
N LEU A 33 3.26 -13.40 1.08
CA LEU A 33 3.33 -12.89 -0.30
C LEU A 33 1.98 -12.34 -0.78
N ASN A 34 0.88 -13.02 -0.46
CA ASN A 34 -0.46 -12.54 -0.80
C ASN A 34 -0.82 -11.31 0.04
N ASP A 35 -0.49 -11.31 1.33
CA ASP A 35 -0.73 -10.18 2.23
C ASP A 35 -0.02 -8.91 1.73
N MET A 36 1.24 -9.00 1.28
CA MET A 36 1.95 -7.84 0.73
C MET A 36 1.24 -7.19 -0.46
N ARG A 37 0.61 -7.99 -1.33
CA ARG A 37 -0.18 -7.46 -2.46
C ARG A 37 -1.42 -6.71 -1.99
N TYR A 38 -2.10 -7.22 -0.97
CA TYR A 38 -3.27 -6.57 -0.41
C TYR A 38 -2.90 -5.33 0.42
N GLN A 39 -1.80 -5.37 1.17
CA GLN A 39 -1.33 -4.23 1.96
C GLN A 39 -1.08 -3.00 1.07
N LYS A 40 -0.39 -3.16 -0.06
CA LYS A 40 -0.20 -2.05 -1.00
C LYS A 40 -1.51 -1.54 -1.58
N LEU A 41 -2.43 -2.44 -1.92
CA LEU A 41 -3.70 -2.11 -2.55
C LEU A 41 -4.63 -1.38 -1.56
N ILE A 42 -4.66 -1.81 -0.31
CA ILE A 42 -5.44 -1.18 0.75
C ILE A 42 -4.97 0.26 0.95
N VAL A 43 -3.66 0.48 1.07
CA VAL A 43 -3.13 1.84 1.24
C VAL A 43 -3.39 2.70 0.00
N GLN A 44 -3.23 2.15 -1.20
CA GLN A 44 -3.58 2.84 -2.44
C GLN A 44 -5.05 3.31 -2.42
N LEU A 45 -5.98 2.41 -2.11
CA LEU A 45 -7.41 2.72 -2.08
C LEU A 45 -7.77 3.76 -1.02
N LEU A 46 -7.13 3.69 0.16
CA LEU A 46 -7.29 4.69 1.22
C LEU A 46 -6.82 6.09 0.79
N ILE A 47 -5.77 6.18 -0.02
CA ILE A 47 -5.30 7.46 -0.58
C ILE A 47 -6.24 7.97 -1.68
N GLU A 48 -6.76 7.07 -2.53
CA GLU A 48 -7.63 7.44 -3.66
C GLU A 48 -9.03 7.89 -3.23
N HIS A 49 -9.49 7.48 -2.04
CA HIS A 49 -10.84 7.72 -1.54
C HIS A 49 -10.83 8.42 -0.16
N GLU A 50 -9.80 9.22 0.12
CA GLU A 50 -9.66 9.93 1.40
C GLU A 50 -10.75 10.98 1.63
N ASP A 51 -11.37 11.48 0.56
CA ASP A 51 -12.36 12.55 0.55
C ASP A 51 -13.82 12.08 0.67
N ILE A 52 -14.05 10.77 0.79
CA ILE A 52 -15.36 10.15 1.02
C ILE A 52 -15.63 10.04 2.52
#